data_AF-A0A931QZE0-F1
#
_entry.id   AF-A0A931QZE0-F1
#
_cell.length_a   1.000
_cell.length_b   1.000
_cell.length_c   1.000
_cell.angle_alpha   90.00
_cell.angle_beta   90.00
_cell.angle_gamma   90.00
#
_symmetry.space_group_name_H-M   'P 1'
#
loop_
_entity.id
_entity.type
_entity.pdbx_description
1 polymer ?
#
loop_
_entity_poly.entity_id
_entity_poly.type
_entity_poly.pdbx_seq_one_letter_code
_entity_poly.pdbx_strand_id
1 'polypeptide(L)'
;MKNTLRQLENFIRKLHADSGVAAPPPEEFPQVFFTRGDLGGLMLWGDDASEYRSCLQNFWSAVGNRVEKTISLKEVETIIQVAILEALDVTESTGEPVFESRLAKSVEKLRSALGAQTVPWEAHLEVVGLGTDGLPSNFGGIEFHEVNDAALGKLAEKRNLVTAPEAREKLSKWHSNLDGKIKGKTYACVTVRAVDSTAALHLAKKRLRLVLDAVNFYADCLLPRGMYLCLPGDAAFVSHCYQQFRGGPRPGFFSGSSLDGPPPHFSLKQLFEGVAMGYGIQRVSGILEQEAMSDLEERILSALQWAGRASVNERREEAFLQFAIGLEVLLLRHTETELTYRLSLRAAHLLLKDFEGRKDLGKKVRDLYRVRSRVVHSGTLQVTDADLYRIRYFTKSAILALLTKPPFSEMKTDEELEHWFENQMLGGLVAESQAPTE
;
A
#
# COMPACT_ATOMS: atom_id res chain seq x y z
N MET A 1 15.57 -19.23 -11.09
CA MET A 1 16.78 -18.50 -11.52
C MET A 1 17.64 -19.26 -12.52
N LYS A 2 18.16 -20.46 -12.23
CA LYS A 2 19.01 -21.22 -13.18
C LYS A 2 18.37 -21.43 -14.56
N ASN A 3 17.10 -21.86 -14.61
CA ASN A 3 16.39 -22.06 -15.88
C ASN A 3 16.17 -20.74 -16.64
N THR A 4 15.87 -19.65 -15.91
CA THR A 4 15.67 -18.31 -16.46
C THR A 4 16.94 -17.76 -17.11
N LEU A 5 18.09 -17.94 -16.47
CA LEU A 5 19.40 -17.57 -17.02
C LEU A 5 19.70 -18.33 -18.32
N ARG A 6 19.46 -19.64 -18.33
CA ARG A 6 19.67 -20.48 -19.53
C ARG A 6 18.77 -20.06 -20.69
N GLN A 7 17.52 -19.66 -20.42
CA GLN A 7 16.62 -19.14 -21.45
C GLN A 7 17.18 -17.87 -22.09
N LEU A 8 17.69 -16.92 -21.28
CA LEU A 8 18.30 -15.70 -21.78
C LEU A 8 19.58 -15.98 -22.58
N GLU A 9 20.44 -16.88 -22.11
CA GLU A 9 21.64 -17.31 -22.86
C GLU A 9 21.26 -17.85 -24.25
N ASN A 10 20.26 -18.72 -24.33
CA ASN A 10 19.77 -19.26 -25.59
C ASN A 10 19.23 -18.16 -26.52
N PHE A 11 18.48 -17.22 -25.96
CA PHE A 11 17.96 -16.07 -26.70
C PHE A 11 19.10 -15.19 -27.26
N ILE A 12 20.11 -14.86 -26.45
CA ILE A 12 21.25 -14.05 -26.91
C ILE A 12 22.06 -14.80 -27.98
N ARG A 13 22.24 -16.13 -27.85
CA ARG A 13 22.90 -16.97 -28.86
C ARG A 13 22.16 -16.95 -30.19
N LYS A 14 20.83 -17.03 -30.16
CA LYS A 14 19.97 -16.92 -31.35
C LYS A 14 20.17 -15.56 -32.03
N LEU A 15 20.07 -14.47 -31.28
CA LEU A 15 20.29 -13.12 -31.80
C LEU A 15 21.68 -12.95 -32.43
N HIS A 16 22.73 -13.50 -31.80
CA HIS A 16 24.09 -13.46 -32.35
C HIS A 16 24.21 -14.26 -33.66
N ALA A 17 23.58 -15.43 -33.76
CA ALA A 17 23.57 -16.22 -35.00
C ALA A 17 22.85 -15.48 -36.14
N ASP A 18 21.75 -14.80 -35.83
CA ASP A 18 20.93 -14.09 -36.81
C ASP A 18 21.57 -12.77 -37.26
N SER A 19 22.39 -12.12 -36.43
CA SER A 19 23.13 -10.90 -36.81
C SER A 19 24.12 -11.07 -37.97
N GLY A 20 24.46 -12.30 -38.36
CA GLY A 20 25.26 -12.60 -39.56
C GLY A 20 24.46 -12.68 -40.87
N VAL A 21 23.12 -12.67 -40.80
CA VAL A 21 22.23 -12.78 -41.96
C VAL A 21 21.55 -11.42 -42.17
N ALA A 22 22.10 -10.59 -43.05
CA ALA A 22 21.58 -9.26 -43.35
C ALA A 22 20.24 -9.34 -44.12
N ALA A 23 19.15 -9.66 -43.43
CA ALA A 23 17.80 -9.44 -43.93
C ALA A 23 17.45 -7.96 -43.73
N PRO A 24 16.88 -7.27 -44.74
CA PRO A 24 16.41 -5.91 -44.56
C PRO A 24 15.33 -5.87 -43.46
N PRO A 25 15.30 -4.82 -42.62
CA PRO A 25 14.32 -4.72 -41.55
C PRO A 25 12.90 -4.75 -42.15
N PRO A 26 11.93 -5.42 -41.49
CA PRO A 26 10.54 -5.40 -41.92
C PRO A 26 10.02 -3.95 -42.03
N GLU A 27 9.07 -3.70 -42.94
CA GLU A 27 8.38 -2.40 -43.04
C GLU A 27 7.56 -2.04 -41.78
N GLU A 28 7.38 -3.01 -40.87
CA GLU A 28 6.68 -2.83 -39.61
C GLU A 28 7.55 -2.19 -38.52
N PHE A 29 6.93 -1.36 -37.67
CA PHE A 29 7.60 -0.80 -36.49
C PHE A 29 8.10 -1.91 -35.54
N PRO A 30 9.31 -1.78 -34.98
CA PRO A 30 9.82 -2.75 -34.02
C PRO A 30 8.89 -2.83 -32.81
N GLN A 31 8.59 -4.06 -32.39
CA GLN A 31 7.72 -4.31 -31.25
C GLN A 31 8.44 -4.07 -29.91
N VAL A 32 9.77 -4.18 -29.90
CA VAL A 32 10.63 -3.83 -28.78
C VAL A 32 11.85 -3.11 -29.34
N PHE A 33 12.20 -1.96 -28.74
CA PHE A 33 13.39 -1.21 -29.06
C PHE A 33 14.00 -0.66 -27.79
N PHE A 34 15.30 -0.83 -27.61
CA PHE A 34 16.03 -0.24 -26.49
C PHE A 34 17.44 0.15 -26.89
N THR A 35 17.89 1.26 -26.30
CA THR A 35 19.24 1.80 -26.45
C THR A 35 19.85 2.09 -25.09
N ARG A 36 21.18 1.98 -25.00
CA ARG A 36 21.95 2.31 -23.80
C ARG A 36 23.26 2.96 -24.21
N GLY A 37 23.34 4.28 -24.08
CA GLY A 37 24.57 5.07 -24.19
C GLY A 37 25.60 4.53 -25.19
N ASP A 38 26.71 4.05 -24.64
CA ASP A 38 27.88 3.46 -25.28
C ASP A 38 27.71 2.01 -25.77
N LEU A 39 26.68 1.30 -25.31
CA LEU A 39 26.36 -0.08 -25.67
C LEU A 39 25.50 -0.19 -26.95
N GLY A 40 25.10 0.94 -27.54
CA GLY A 40 24.29 0.97 -28.77
C GLY A 40 22.82 0.65 -28.53
N GLY A 41 22.18 -0.02 -29.49
CA GLY A 41 20.75 -0.32 -29.43
C GLY A 41 20.36 -1.57 -30.20
N LEU A 42 19.23 -2.15 -29.80
CA LEU A 42 18.67 -3.36 -30.39
C LEU A 42 17.19 -3.15 -30.69
N MET A 43 16.78 -3.53 -31.90
CA MET A 43 15.39 -3.57 -32.34
C MET A 43 14.98 -5.02 -32.52
N LEU A 44 13.80 -5.39 -32.03
CA LEU A 44 13.25 -6.74 -32.10
C LEU A 44 11.84 -6.72 -32.71
N TRP A 45 11.56 -7.71 -33.53
CA TRP A 45 10.27 -7.92 -34.20
C TRP A 45 9.71 -9.31 -33.90
N GLY A 46 8.41 -9.50 -34.16
CA GLY A 46 7.74 -10.81 -34.15
C GLY A 46 8.11 -11.71 -32.96
N ASP A 47 8.68 -12.87 -33.28
CA ASP A 47 9.03 -13.90 -32.30
C ASP A 47 10.14 -13.46 -31.35
N ASP A 48 11.12 -12.68 -31.80
CA ASP A 48 12.22 -12.22 -30.92
C ASP A 48 11.72 -11.23 -29.87
N ALA A 49 10.81 -10.34 -30.26
CA ALA A 49 10.15 -9.44 -29.33
C ALA A 49 9.30 -10.20 -28.30
N SER A 50 8.63 -11.27 -28.74
CA SER A 50 7.83 -12.14 -27.87
C SER A 50 8.69 -12.95 -26.91
N GLU A 51 9.82 -13.49 -27.39
CA GLU A 51 10.79 -14.25 -26.61
C GLU A 51 11.49 -13.36 -25.57
N TYR A 52 11.86 -12.12 -25.93
CA TYR A 52 12.37 -11.12 -24.99
C TYR A 52 11.37 -10.83 -23.87
N ARG A 53 10.09 -10.58 -24.19
CA ARG A 53 9.05 -10.34 -23.18
C ARG A 53 8.86 -11.54 -22.26
N SER A 54 8.92 -12.75 -22.80
CA SER A 54 8.88 -14.00 -22.01
C SER A 54 10.06 -14.08 -21.03
N CYS A 55 11.28 -13.80 -21.50
CA CYS A 55 12.46 -13.75 -20.64
C CYS A 55 12.28 -12.73 -19.50
N LEU A 56 11.86 -11.51 -19.83
CA LEU A 56 11.62 -10.44 -18.85
C LEU A 56 10.60 -10.86 -17.79
N GLN A 57 9.46 -11.43 -18.20
CA GLN A 57 8.43 -11.90 -17.27
C GLN A 57 8.94 -13.03 -16.35
N ASN A 58 9.75 -13.94 -16.88
CA ASN A 58 10.33 -15.03 -16.11
C ASN A 58 11.36 -14.53 -15.09
N PHE A 59 12.17 -13.53 -15.43
CA PHE A 59 13.06 -12.87 -14.47
C PHE A 59 12.27 -12.10 -13.41
N TRP A 60 11.28 -11.34 -13.84
CA TRP A 60 10.41 -10.62 -12.90
C TRP A 60 9.71 -11.57 -11.94
N SER A 61 9.23 -12.72 -12.40
CA SER A 61 8.63 -13.73 -11.52
C SER A 61 9.66 -14.38 -10.58
N ALA A 62 10.89 -14.60 -11.06
CA ALA A 62 11.95 -15.21 -10.27
C ALA A 62 12.54 -14.27 -9.19
N VAL A 63 12.55 -12.96 -9.43
CA VAL A 63 13.13 -11.96 -8.51
C VAL A 63 12.04 -11.20 -7.74
N GLY A 64 10.92 -10.89 -8.40
CA GLY A 64 9.79 -10.12 -7.88
C GLY A 64 8.79 -10.91 -7.03
N ASN A 65 8.92 -12.23 -6.93
CA ASN A 65 8.19 -13.05 -5.93
C ASN A 65 8.79 -12.94 -4.51
N ARG A 66 9.81 -12.10 -4.28
CA ARG A 66 10.18 -11.70 -2.92
C ARG A 66 9.05 -10.87 -2.33
N VAL A 67 8.64 -11.17 -1.10
CA VAL A 67 7.48 -10.58 -0.38
C VAL A 67 7.43 -9.04 -0.48
N GLU A 68 8.60 -8.40 -0.62
CA GLU A 68 8.72 -6.94 -0.61
C GLU A 68 9.01 -6.28 -1.98
N LYS A 69 9.05 -7.00 -3.11
CA LYS A 69 9.33 -6.42 -4.46
C LYS A 69 10.40 -5.29 -4.43
N THR A 70 11.56 -5.58 -3.85
CA THR A 70 12.62 -4.60 -3.55
C THR A 70 13.39 -4.11 -4.77
N ILE A 71 13.08 -4.63 -5.95
CA ILE A 71 13.60 -4.24 -7.26
C ILE A 71 12.41 -4.04 -8.18
N SER A 72 12.45 -3.03 -9.04
CA SER A 72 11.36 -2.73 -9.95
C SER A 72 11.44 -3.54 -11.24
N LEU A 73 10.30 -3.74 -11.92
CA LEU A 73 10.27 -4.35 -13.24
C LEU A 73 11.18 -3.59 -14.23
N LYS A 74 11.18 -2.26 -14.14
CA LYS A 74 12.02 -1.38 -14.97
C LYS A 74 13.51 -1.61 -14.74
N GLU A 75 13.91 -1.86 -13.49
CA GLU A 75 15.31 -2.17 -13.18
C GLU A 75 15.69 -3.55 -13.68
N VAL A 76 14.83 -4.56 -13.48
CA VAL A 76 15.04 -5.91 -14.02
C VAL A 76 15.16 -5.86 -15.55
N GLU A 77 14.29 -5.10 -16.21
CA GLU A 77 14.36 -4.86 -17.65
C GLU A 77 15.68 -4.21 -18.06
N THR A 78 16.11 -3.17 -17.34
CA THR A 78 17.36 -2.47 -17.62
C THR A 78 18.57 -3.39 -17.50
N ILE A 79 18.64 -4.21 -16.45
CA ILE A 79 19.72 -5.17 -16.24
C ILE A 79 19.76 -6.20 -17.37
N ILE A 80 18.60 -6.71 -17.80
CA ILE A 80 18.51 -7.65 -18.93
C ILE A 80 18.98 -7.01 -20.24
N GLN A 81 18.51 -5.79 -20.53
CA GLN A 81 18.90 -5.05 -21.74
C GLN A 81 20.41 -4.80 -21.79
N VAL A 82 21.01 -4.40 -20.66
CA VAL A 82 22.47 -4.22 -20.57
C VAL A 82 23.20 -5.54 -20.84
N ALA A 83 22.75 -6.65 -20.24
CA ALA A 83 23.40 -7.95 -20.44
C ALA A 83 23.33 -8.45 -21.90
N ILE A 84 22.21 -8.18 -22.59
CA ILE A 84 22.04 -8.48 -24.02
C ILE A 84 23.01 -7.64 -24.85
N LEU A 85 23.02 -6.31 -24.65
CA LEU A 85 23.86 -5.40 -25.44
C LEU A 85 25.36 -5.66 -25.20
N GLU A 86 25.78 -5.92 -23.96
CA GLU A 86 27.17 -6.27 -23.63
C GLU A 86 27.61 -7.59 -24.26
N ALA A 87 26.73 -8.59 -24.32
CA ALA A 87 27.06 -9.87 -24.94
C ALA A 87 27.21 -9.76 -26.46
N LEU A 88 26.27 -9.05 -27.10
CA LEU A 88 26.25 -8.85 -28.54
C LEU A 88 27.37 -7.91 -29.01
N ASP A 89 27.79 -6.96 -28.16
CA ASP A 89 28.77 -5.93 -28.48
C ASP A 89 28.41 -5.17 -29.77
N VAL A 90 27.20 -4.63 -29.81
CA VAL A 90 26.60 -3.98 -30.99
C VAL A 90 27.46 -2.81 -31.51
N THR A 91 28.28 -2.21 -30.65
CA THR A 91 29.17 -1.08 -30.97
C THR A 91 30.62 -1.48 -31.24
N GLU A 92 30.95 -2.77 -31.23
CA GLU A 92 32.32 -3.32 -31.39
C GLU A 92 33.36 -2.70 -30.43
N SER A 93 32.90 -2.37 -29.22
CA SER A 93 33.64 -1.54 -28.26
C SER A 93 34.41 -2.36 -27.23
N THR A 94 34.07 -3.63 -27.03
CA THR A 94 34.50 -4.36 -25.83
C THR A 94 35.93 -4.90 -25.87
N GLY A 95 36.61 -4.88 -27.02
CA GLY A 95 37.98 -5.37 -27.18
C GLY A 95 38.17 -6.89 -26.94
N GLU A 96 37.11 -7.60 -26.56
CA GLU A 96 37.06 -9.05 -26.35
C GLU A 96 36.44 -9.70 -27.59
N PRO A 97 37.22 -10.40 -28.44
CA PRO A 97 36.72 -10.89 -29.71
C PRO A 97 35.80 -12.12 -29.58
N VAL A 98 35.90 -12.88 -28.47
CA VAL A 98 35.19 -14.16 -28.32
C VAL A 98 33.80 -13.95 -27.72
N PHE A 99 32.76 -14.19 -28.53
CA PHE A 99 31.34 -14.08 -28.12
C PHE A 99 31.01 -14.86 -26.84
N GLU A 100 31.45 -16.12 -26.73
CA GLU A 100 31.19 -16.96 -25.54
C GLU A 100 31.75 -16.35 -24.26
N SER A 101 32.92 -15.70 -24.35
CA SER A 101 33.55 -14.99 -23.23
C SER A 101 32.70 -13.78 -22.82
N ARG A 102 32.22 -13.00 -23.79
CA ARG A 102 31.33 -11.84 -23.54
C ARG A 102 30.00 -12.26 -22.92
N LEU A 103 29.36 -13.29 -23.48
CA LEU A 103 28.10 -13.83 -22.97
C LEU A 103 28.23 -14.33 -21.52
N ALA A 104 29.27 -15.11 -21.22
CA ALA A 104 29.49 -15.60 -19.86
C ALA A 104 29.71 -14.43 -18.86
N LYS A 105 30.50 -13.42 -19.25
CA LYS A 105 30.75 -12.22 -18.43
C LYS A 105 29.47 -11.41 -18.21
N SER A 106 28.67 -11.17 -19.25
CA SER A 106 27.45 -10.35 -19.13
C SER A 106 26.36 -11.07 -18.32
N VAL A 107 26.24 -12.40 -18.45
CA VAL A 107 25.30 -13.20 -17.65
C VAL A 107 25.72 -13.23 -16.17
N GLU A 108 27.00 -13.31 -15.87
CA GLU A 108 27.47 -13.23 -14.48
C GLU A 108 27.24 -11.85 -13.86
N LYS A 109 27.50 -10.77 -14.63
CA LYS A 109 27.13 -9.40 -14.20
C LYS A 109 25.63 -9.26 -13.96
N LEU A 110 24.79 -9.79 -14.85
CA LEU A 110 23.34 -9.80 -14.70
C LEU A 110 22.91 -10.53 -13.43
N ARG A 111 23.48 -11.72 -13.18
CA ARG A 111 23.22 -12.46 -11.93
C ARG A 111 23.58 -11.63 -10.71
N SER A 112 24.75 -10.99 -10.71
CA SER A 112 25.20 -10.14 -9.61
C SER A 112 24.28 -8.94 -9.39
N ALA A 113 23.87 -8.26 -10.47
CA ALA A 113 22.97 -7.11 -10.42
C ALA A 113 21.56 -7.47 -9.91
N LEU A 114 20.98 -8.59 -10.38
CA LEU A 114 19.71 -9.09 -9.86
C LEU A 114 19.81 -9.60 -8.41
N GLY A 115 21.02 -9.97 -7.97
CA GLY A 115 21.36 -10.34 -6.61
C GLY A 115 21.76 -9.17 -5.71
N ALA A 116 21.74 -7.93 -6.22
CA ALA A 116 22.21 -6.77 -5.48
C ALA A 116 21.49 -6.64 -4.13
N GLN A 117 22.25 -6.29 -3.10
CA GLN A 117 21.70 -6.01 -1.79
C GLN A 117 20.89 -4.72 -1.83
N THR A 118 19.81 -4.69 -1.06
CA THR A 118 19.03 -3.46 -0.90
C THR A 118 19.86 -2.41 -0.17
N VAL A 119 19.71 -1.15 -0.57
CA VAL A 119 20.32 -0.01 0.11
C VAL A 119 19.23 0.87 0.72
N PRO A 120 19.53 1.64 1.79
CA PRO A 120 18.55 2.57 2.35
C PRO A 120 18.30 3.73 1.37
N TRP A 121 17.03 4.06 1.21
CA TRP A 121 16.53 5.21 0.48
C TRP A 121 15.72 6.09 1.41
N GLU A 122 15.82 7.40 1.23
CA GLU A 122 15.01 8.38 1.92
C GLU A 122 14.11 9.08 0.89
N ALA A 123 12.80 8.94 1.03
CA ALA A 123 11.81 9.54 0.15
C ALA A 123 11.04 10.63 0.88
N HIS A 124 10.97 11.82 0.29
CA HIS A 124 10.14 12.93 0.76
C HIS A 124 8.88 12.98 -0.08
N LEU A 125 7.74 12.70 0.54
CA LEU A 125 6.44 12.60 -0.14
C LEU A 125 5.47 13.65 0.42
N GLU A 126 4.86 14.44 -0.47
CA GLU A 126 3.82 15.41 -0.09
C GLU A 126 2.62 14.70 0.56
N VAL A 127 2.07 15.30 1.61
CA VAL A 127 0.87 14.82 2.32
C VAL A 127 -0.20 15.90 2.25
N VAL A 128 -1.34 15.57 1.66
CA VAL A 128 -2.46 16.50 1.50
C VAL A 128 -3.39 16.42 2.71
N GLY A 129 -3.94 17.56 3.13
CA GLY A 129 -4.79 17.70 4.31
C GLY A 129 -4.01 18.05 5.59
N LEU A 130 -2.72 17.75 5.65
CA LEU A 130 -1.89 17.97 6.83
C LEU A 130 -1.55 19.45 7.03
N GLY A 131 -1.98 20.00 8.16
CA GLY A 131 -1.62 21.33 8.64
C GLY A 131 -0.21 21.38 9.23
N THR A 132 0.29 22.60 9.43
CA THR A 132 1.64 22.85 9.97
C THR A 132 1.70 22.84 11.50
N ASP A 133 0.56 22.93 12.18
CA ASP A 133 0.48 22.86 13.63
C ASP A 133 0.92 21.48 14.14
N GLY A 134 1.82 21.49 15.13
CA GLY A 134 2.42 20.29 15.69
C GLY A 134 3.51 19.64 14.83
N LEU A 135 3.96 20.27 13.73
CA LEU A 135 5.10 19.79 12.95
C LEU A 135 6.44 20.41 13.41
N PRO A 136 7.56 19.66 13.36
CA PRO A 136 7.66 18.27 12.91
C PRO A 136 7.08 17.29 13.95
N SER A 137 6.54 16.16 13.46
CA SER A 137 5.97 15.10 14.29
C SER A 137 6.35 13.73 13.76
N ASN A 138 6.34 12.70 14.61
CA ASN A 138 6.62 11.33 14.22
C ASN A 138 5.42 10.41 14.52
N PHE A 139 5.08 9.56 13.56
CA PHE A 139 4.12 8.48 13.77
C PHE A 139 4.47 7.29 12.88
N GLY A 140 4.53 6.09 13.47
CA GLY A 140 4.90 4.87 12.75
C GLY A 140 6.31 4.92 12.15
N GLY A 141 7.22 5.65 12.78
CA GLY A 141 8.60 5.83 12.32
C GLY A 141 8.73 6.74 11.10
N ILE A 142 7.67 7.45 10.72
CA ILE A 142 7.67 8.45 9.66
C ILE A 142 7.68 9.84 10.29
N GLU A 143 8.64 10.67 9.90
CA GLU A 143 8.64 12.09 10.26
C GLU A 143 7.78 12.87 9.28
N PHE A 144 6.84 13.65 9.81
CA PHE A 144 6.07 14.64 9.08
C PHE A 144 6.64 16.03 9.37
N HIS A 145 6.83 16.86 8.35
CA HIS A 145 7.35 18.22 8.50
C HIS A 145 6.76 19.19 7.47
N GLU A 146 6.84 20.49 7.77
CA GLU A 146 6.64 21.55 6.80
C GLU A 146 7.95 21.83 6.06
N VAL A 147 7.88 22.02 4.74
CA VAL A 147 9.03 22.44 3.93
C VAL A 147 9.22 23.95 4.04
N ASN A 148 9.84 24.37 5.15
CA ASN A 148 10.29 25.73 5.40
C ASN A 148 11.74 25.96 4.93
N ASP A 149 12.29 27.16 5.12
CA ASP A 149 13.66 27.48 4.68
C ASP A 149 14.74 26.61 5.33
N ALA A 150 14.54 26.19 6.59
CA ALA A 150 15.45 25.27 7.26
C ALA A 150 15.40 23.86 6.65
N ALA A 151 14.20 23.36 6.33
CA ALA A 151 14.02 22.09 5.64
C ALA A 151 14.61 22.11 4.22
N LEU A 152 14.42 23.21 3.48
CA LEU A 152 15.04 23.41 2.17
C LEU A 152 16.58 23.40 2.26
N GLY A 153 17.16 24.01 3.29
CA GLY A 153 18.59 23.95 3.57
C GLY A 153 19.10 22.51 3.73
N LYS A 154 18.42 21.71 4.56
CA LYS A 154 18.74 20.27 4.74
C LYS A 154 18.63 19.48 3.44
N LEU A 155 17.61 19.74 2.62
CA LEU A 155 17.45 19.10 1.32
C LEU A 155 18.54 19.53 0.32
N ALA A 156 18.97 20.80 0.35
CA ALA A 156 20.08 21.30 -0.45
C ALA A 156 21.41 20.62 -0.07
N GLU A 157 21.69 20.44 1.22
CA GLU A 157 22.85 19.69 1.68
C GLU A 157 22.86 18.25 1.13
N LYS A 158 21.74 17.54 1.21
CA LYS A 158 21.61 16.19 0.65
C LYS A 158 21.80 16.15 -0.87
N ARG A 159 21.29 17.15 -1.61
CA ARG A 159 21.52 17.28 -3.06
C ARG A 159 22.99 17.50 -3.40
N ASN A 160 23.73 18.25 -2.57
CA ASN A 160 25.16 18.52 -2.78
C ASN A 160 26.03 17.28 -2.62
N LEU A 161 25.59 16.30 -1.82
CA LEU A 161 26.27 15.00 -1.66
C LEU A 161 26.18 14.12 -2.92
N VAL A 162 25.32 14.45 -3.88
CA VAL A 162 25.22 13.73 -5.15
C VAL A 162 26.41 14.09 -6.05
N THR A 163 27.36 13.16 -6.16
CA THR A 163 28.63 13.35 -6.90
C THR A 163 28.61 12.77 -8.31
N ALA A 164 27.76 11.77 -8.58
CA ALA A 164 27.69 11.11 -9.88
C ALA A 164 27.31 12.10 -11.02
N PRO A 165 28.08 12.17 -12.13
CA PRO A 165 27.86 13.13 -13.21
C PRO A 165 26.45 13.09 -13.80
N GLU A 166 25.93 11.89 -14.11
CA GLU A 166 24.58 11.71 -14.64
C GLU A 166 23.50 12.19 -13.68
N ALA A 167 23.70 11.95 -12.38
CA ALA A 167 22.75 12.38 -11.35
C ALA A 167 22.79 13.90 -11.17
N ARG A 168 23.98 14.52 -11.27
CA ARG A 168 24.13 15.99 -11.27
C ARG A 168 23.47 16.64 -12.48
N GLU A 169 23.58 16.03 -13.65
CA GLU A 169 22.92 16.52 -14.87
C GLU A 169 21.38 16.42 -14.76
N LYS A 170 20.87 15.29 -14.24
CA LYS A 170 19.43 15.14 -13.96
C LYS A 170 18.95 16.18 -12.94
N LEU A 171 19.72 16.38 -11.87
CA LEU A 171 19.45 17.41 -10.88
C LEU A 171 19.41 18.81 -11.51
N SER A 172 20.43 19.22 -12.26
CA SER A 172 20.50 20.56 -12.86
C SER A 172 19.33 20.86 -13.80
N LYS A 173 18.88 19.86 -14.59
CA LYS A 173 17.70 19.96 -15.46
C LYS A 173 16.38 20.16 -14.70
N TRP A 174 16.28 19.69 -13.46
CA TRP A 174 15.08 19.79 -12.63
C TRP A 174 15.02 21.07 -11.75
N HIS A 175 16.15 21.76 -11.57
CA HIS A 175 16.32 22.76 -10.50
C HIS A 175 15.65 24.12 -10.69
N SER A 176 15.18 24.50 -11.89
CA SER A 176 14.83 25.90 -12.13
C SER A 176 13.71 26.46 -11.23
N ASN A 177 12.88 25.62 -10.60
CA ASN A 177 11.90 26.07 -9.60
C ASN A 177 11.42 24.96 -8.62
N LEU A 178 12.25 23.97 -8.27
CA LEU A 178 11.80 22.88 -7.39
C LEU A 178 11.44 23.38 -6.00
N ASP A 179 12.32 24.17 -5.40
CA ASP A 179 12.16 24.70 -4.04
C ASP A 179 10.89 25.55 -3.93
N GLY A 180 10.58 26.36 -4.95
CA GLY A 180 9.33 27.13 -5.02
C GLY A 180 8.07 26.28 -5.17
N LYS A 181 8.15 25.07 -5.72
CA LYS A 181 7.01 24.14 -5.83
C LYS A 181 6.71 23.39 -4.53
N ILE A 182 7.72 23.19 -3.68
CA ILE A 182 7.60 22.40 -2.46
C ILE A 182 7.51 23.27 -1.19
N LYS A 183 8.02 24.50 -1.22
CA LYS A 183 8.01 25.41 -0.06
C LYS A 183 6.60 25.66 0.45
N GLY A 184 6.43 25.60 1.78
CA GLY A 184 5.16 25.83 2.47
C GLY A 184 4.18 24.65 2.41
N LYS A 185 4.57 23.53 1.79
CA LYS A 185 3.79 22.29 1.82
C LYS A 185 4.25 21.37 2.94
N THR A 186 3.41 20.41 3.29
CA THR A 186 3.71 19.38 4.29
C THR A 186 4.09 18.06 3.63
N TYR A 187 5.14 17.45 4.17
CA TYR A 187 5.81 16.28 3.61
C TYR A 187 6.02 15.23 4.70
N ALA A 188 6.11 13.97 4.28
CA ALA A 188 6.53 12.84 5.07
C ALA A 188 7.90 12.35 4.57
N CYS A 189 8.84 12.18 5.49
CA CYS A 189 10.14 11.58 5.26
C CYS A 189 10.06 10.08 5.58
N VAL A 190 10.22 9.24 4.55
CA VAL A 190 10.04 7.79 4.64
C VAL A 190 11.33 7.09 4.26
N THR A 191 11.84 6.25 5.16
CA THR A 191 13.02 5.41 4.88
C THR A 191 12.58 4.01 4.48
N VAL A 192 13.14 3.49 3.38
CA VAL A 192 12.89 2.12 2.89
C VAL A 192 14.17 1.51 2.34
N ARG A 193 14.19 0.19 2.17
CA ARG A 193 15.31 -0.51 1.51
C ARG A 193 14.90 -1.01 0.13
N ALA A 194 15.67 -0.64 -0.90
CA ALA A 194 15.41 -1.06 -2.27
C ALA A 194 16.71 -1.12 -3.09
N VAL A 195 16.67 -1.83 -4.21
CA VAL A 195 17.76 -1.90 -5.20
C VAL A 195 17.79 -0.64 -6.06
N ASP A 196 16.62 -0.15 -6.47
CA ASP A 196 16.48 1.00 -7.36
C ASP A 196 15.46 2.04 -6.84
N SER A 197 15.53 3.25 -7.40
CA SER A 197 14.70 4.38 -6.99
C SER A 197 13.21 4.21 -7.28
N THR A 198 12.84 3.41 -8.29
CA THR A 198 11.42 3.17 -8.62
C THR A 198 10.81 2.24 -7.59
N ALA A 199 11.51 1.16 -7.22
CA ALA A 199 11.11 0.30 -6.13
C ALA A 199 11.07 1.05 -4.80
N ALA A 200 12.09 1.88 -4.52
CA ALA A 200 12.14 2.73 -3.33
C ALA A 200 10.90 3.64 -3.22
N LEU A 201 10.54 4.34 -4.31
CA LEU A 201 9.37 5.21 -4.32
C LEU A 201 8.07 4.42 -4.11
N HIS A 202 7.93 3.26 -4.75
CA HIS A 202 6.75 2.41 -4.60
C HIS A 202 6.60 1.92 -3.15
N LEU A 203 7.69 1.43 -2.56
CA LEU A 203 7.74 0.98 -1.17
C LEU A 203 7.46 2.11 -0.19
N ALA A 204 8.05 3.29 -0.40
CA ALA A 204 7.81 4.46 0.43
C ALA A 204 6.35 4.91 0.37
N LYS A 205 5.73 4.94 -0.82
CA LYS A 205 4.29 5.23 -0.96
C LYS A 205 3.42 4.18 -0.28
N LYS A 206 3.74 2.89 -0.41
CA LYS A 206 3.01 1.80 0.25
C LYS A 206 3.08 1.94 1.77
N ARG A 207 4.28 2.18 2.32
CA ARG A 207 4.50 2.40 3.76
C ARG A 207 3.75 3.63 4.26
N LEU A 208 3.87 4.76 3.55
CA LEU A 208 3.19 5.99 3.93
C LEU A 208 1.66 5.83 3.89
N ARG A 209 1.09 5.21 2.86
CA ARG A 209 -0.36 4.95 2.81
C ARG A 209 -0.85 4.13 4.00
N LEU A 210 -0.09 3.12 4.44
CA LEU A 210 -0.44 2.36 5.63
C LEU A 210 -0.48 3.23 6.89
N VAL A 211 0.49 4.14 7.05
CA VAL A 211 0.51 5.10 8.16
C VAL A 211 -0.63 6.12 8.05
N LEU A 212 -0.93 6.62 6.85
CA LEU A 212 -2.06 7.53 6.62
C LEU A 212 -3.41 6.85 6.89
N ASP A 213 -3.59 5.59 6.47
CA ASP A 213 -4.76 4.79 6.78
C ASP A 213 -4.94 4.70 8.32
N ALA A 214 -3.84 4.52 9.06
CA ALA A 214 -3.88 4.52 10.52
C ALA A 214 -4.24 5.88 11.14
N VAL A 215 -3.65 6.97 10.64
CA VAL A 215 -4.02 8.34 11.03
C VAL A 215 -5.51 8.59 10.78
N ASN A 216 -6.01 8.18 9.61
CA ASN A 216 -7.41 8.38 9.21
C ASN A 216 -8.39 7.57 10.06
N PHE A 217 -8.00 6.36 10.46
CA PHE A 217 -8.78 5.56 11.42
C PHE A 217 -8.99 6.33 12.74
N TYR A 218 -7.91 6.90 13.30
CA TYR A 218 -7.97 7.68 14.54
C TYR A 218 -8.68 9.01 14.36
N ALA A 219 -8.46 9.70 13.24
CA ALA A 219 -9.16 10.94 12.91
C ALA A 219 -10.68 10.74 12.92
N ASP A 220 -11.20 9.69 12.26
CA ASP A 220 -12.63 9.37 12.26
C ASP A 220 -13.12 8.75 13.60
N CYS A 221 -12.24 8.45 14.56
CA CYS A 221 -12.64 8.07 15.92
C CYS A 221 -12.73 9.27 16.85
N LEU A 222 -11.83 10.24 16.70
CA LEU A 222 -11.55 11.26 17.71
C LEU A 222 -12.01 12.66 17.28
N LEU A 223 -12.10 12.92 15.99
CA LEU A 223 -12.30 14.26 15.44
C LEU A 223 -13.65 14.36 14.71
N PRO A 224 -14.12 15.59 14.43
CA PRO A 224 -15.26 15.80 13.55
C PRO A 224 -15.08 15.10 12.20
N ARG A 225 -16.19 14.59 11.66
CA ARG A 225 -16.20 13.87 10.38
C ARG A 225 -15.62 14.74 9.25
N GLY A 226 -14.91 14.08 8.35
CA GLY A 226 -14.32 14.70 7.16
C GLY A 226 -12.87 15.11 7.31
N MET A 227 -12.26 14.98 8.49
CA MET A 227 -10.84 15.24 8.71
C MET A 227 -10.01 14.00 8.36
N TYR A 228 -9.14 14.10 7.34
CA TYR A 228 -8.27 13.00 6.93
C TYR A 228 -7.05 13.48 6.14
N LEU A 229 -6.10 12.57 5.92
CA LEU A 229 -4.89 12.78 5.14
C LEU A 229 -4.85 11.85 3.94
N CYS A 230 -4.22 12.29 2.85
CA CYS A 230 -3.98 11.45 1.67
C CYS A 230 -2.70 11.84 0.92
N LEU A 231 -2.29 10.99 -0.03
CA LEU A 231 -1.26 11.38 -0.99
C LEU A 231 -1.88 12.17 -2.15
N PRO A 232 -1.10 13.06 -2.81
CA PRO A 232 -1.55 13.70 -4.04
C PRO A 232 -2.01 12.67 -5.07
N GLY A 233 -3.22 12.87 -5.59
CA GLY A 233 -3.87 11.99 -6.58
C GLY A 233 -4.75 10.89 -5.99
N ASP A 234 -4.69 10.62 -4.68
CA ASP A 234 -5.58 9.66 -4.02
C ASP A 234 -6.96 10.27 -3.74
N ALA A 235 -7.01 11.57 -3.42
CA ALA A 235 -8.24 12.38 -3.35
C ALA A 235 -7.94 13.83 -3.78
N ALA A 236 -8.96 14.56 -4.25
CA ALA A 236 -8.82 15.95 -4.67
C ALA A 236 -9.65 16.86 -3.77
N PHE A 237 -9.06 17.94 -3.26
CA PHE A 237 -9.80 18.99 -2.56
C PHE A 237 -10.51 19.88 -3.58
N VAL A 238 -11.80 19.63 -3.81
CA VAL A 238 -12.57 20.34 -4.84
C VAL A 238 -13.88 20.85 -4.25
N SER A 239 -14.13 22.15 -4.44
CA SER A 239 -15.42 22.75 -4.12
C SER A 239 -16.32 22.68 -5.35
N HIS A 240 -17.46 22.01 -5.23
CA HIS A 240 -18.46 21.90 -6.28
C HIS A 240 -19.69 22.71 -5.89
N CYS A 241 -20.20 23.51 -6.83
CA CYS A 241 -21.53 24.11 -6.72
C CYS A 241 -22.51 23.30 -7.56
N TYR A 242 -23.66 22.98 -7.00
CA TYR A 242 -24.70 22.23 -7.71
C TYR A 242 -26.05 22.92 -7.60
N GLN A 243 -26.88 22.68 -8.61
CA GLN A 243 -28.23 23.19 -8.70
C GLN A 243 -29.16 22.02 -8.98
N GLN A 244 -30.28 21.98 -8.28
CA GLN A 244 -31.30 20.95 -8.38
C GLN A 244 -32.65 21.63 -8.62
N PHE A 245 -33.38 21.08 -9.58
CA PHE A 245 -34.71 21.55 -9.94
C PHE A 245 -35.70 20.41 -9.69
N ARG A 246 -36.66 20.65 -8.81
CA ARG A 246 -37.79 19.75 -8.59
C ARG A 246 -38.88 20.12 -9.59
N GLY A 247 -39.23 19.18 -10.47
CA GLY A 247 -40.42 19.28 -11.32
C GLY A 247 -41.71 18.80 -10.62
N GLY A 248 -42.82 18.85 -11.35
CA GLY A 248 -44.13 18.35 -10.89
C GLY A 248 -44.98 19.41 -10.16
N PRO A 249 -46.04 18.99 -9.44
CA PRO A 249 -47.06 19.90 -8.91
C PRO A 249 -46.57 20.84 -7.79
N ARG A 250 -45.36 20.62 -7.28
CA ARG A 250 -44.66 21.55 -6.38
C ARG A 250 -43.27 21.80 -6.96
N PRO A 251 -43.14 22.75 -7.91
CA PRO A 251 -41.83 23.08 -8.45
C PRO A 251 -40.95 23.64 -7.34
N GLY A 252 -39.66 23.34 -7.41
CA GLY A 252 -38.70 23.78 -6.41
C GLY A 252 -37.31 23.94 -7.00
N PHE A 253 -36.52 24.77 -6.34
CA PHE A 253 -35.12 25.01 -6.68
C PHE A 253 -34.29 24.85 -5.41
N PHE A 254 -33.15 24.17 -5.54
CA PHE A 254 -32.16 24.07 -4.49
C PHE A 254 -30.78 24.30 -5.12
N SER A 255 -30.00 25.21 -4.57
CA SER A 255 -28.57 25.31 -4.85
C SER A 255 -27.78 25.04 -3.59
N GLY A 256 -26.71 24.28 -3.73
CA GLY A 256 -25.80 23.98 -2.65
C GLY A 256 -24.36 23.92 -3.15
N SER A 257 -23.44 23.83 -2.22
CA SER A 257 -22.06 23.44 -2.50
C SER A 257 -21.70 22.19 -1.71
N SER A 258 -20.79 21.41 -2.27
CA SER A 258 -20.10 20.32 -1.58
C SER A 258 -18.60 20.55 -1.65
N LEU A 259 -17.91 20.00 -0.67
CA LEU A 259 -16.47 20.00 -0.61
C LEU A 259 -16.02 18.54 -0.62
N ASP A 260 -15.36 18.15 -1.70
CA ASP A 260 -14.78 16.83 -1.84
C ASP A 260 -13.30 16.93 -1.44
N GLY A 261 -12.71 15.84 -0.94
CA GLY A 261 -11.31 15.85 -0.48
C GLY A 261 -11.09 16.26 0.98
N PRO A 262 -9.85 16.10 1.48
CA PRO A 262 -9.52 16.40 2.87
C PRO A 262 -9.49 17.92 3.09
N PRO A 263 -10.12 18.44 4.16
CA PRO A 263 -10.02 19.84 4.51
C PRO A 263 -8.56 20.21 4.77
N PRO A 264 -8.12 21.40 4.35
CA PRO A 264 -6.82 21.90 4.76
C PRO A 264 -6.82 22.04 6.30
N HIS A 265 -5.67 21.82 6.94
CA HIS A 265 -5.41 22.07 8.36
C HIS A 265 -5.69 20.94 9.37
N PHE A 266 -5.61 19.67 8.99
CA PHE A 266 -5.54 18.57 9.96
C PHE A 266 -4.26 18.68 10.81
N SER A 267 -4.38 18.86 12.12
CA SER A 267 -3.23 18.92 13.04
C SER A 267 -2.98 17.54 13.65
N LEU A 268 -1.81 16.94 13.36
CA LEU A 268 -1.41 15.64 13.93
C LEU A 268 -1.37 15.66 15.45
N LYS A 269 -1.07 16.81 16.04
CA LYS A 269 -1.04 17.01 17.50
C LYS A 269 -2.36 16.60 18.16
N GLN A 270 -3.50 16.82 17.49
CA GLN A 270 -4.83 16.45 18.01
C GLN A 270 -4.99 14.94 18.22
N LEU A 271 -4.19 14.11 17.54
CA LEU A 271 -4.19 12.66 17.75
C LEU A 271 -3.34 12.21 18.94
N PHE A 272 -2.42 13.04 19.43
CA PHE A 272 -1.48 12.68 20.50
C PHE A 272 -1.82 13.34 21.84
N GLU A 273 -2.89 14.11 21.91
CA GLU A 273 -3.31 14.84 23.11
C GLU A 273 -4.57 14.25 23.75
N GLY A 274 -4.62 14.30 25.07
CA GLY A 274 -5.82 14.01 25.86
C GLY A 274 -6.36 12.58 25.71
N VAL A 275 -7.65 12.45 25.38
CA VAL A 275 -8.40 11.19 25.39
C VAL A 275 -7.86 10.19 24.37
N ALA A 276 -7.16 10.65 23.33
CA ALA A 276 -6.60 9.84 22.25
C ALA A 276 -5.60 8.77 22.73
N MET A 277 -4.86 9.04 23.81
CA MET A 277 -3.93 8.07 24.41
C MET A 277 -4.62 6.79 24.88
N GLY A 278 -5.89 6.90 25.31
CA GLY A 278 -6.71 5.76 25.72
C GLY A 278 -7.19 4.87 24.57
N TYR A 279 -6.92 5.24 23.31
CA TYR A 279 -7.35 4.50 22.11
C TYR A 279 -6.24 3.61 21.51
N GLY A 280 -5.09 3.50 22.18
CA GLY A 280 -4.01 2.60 21.74
C GLY A 280 -3.16 3.13 20.58
N ILE A 281 -3.20 4.45 20.32
CA ILE A 281 -2.44 5.08 19.23
C ILE A 281 -0.93 4.86 19.34
N GLN A 282 -0.38 4.90 20.57
CA GLN A 282 1.04 4.62 20.81
C GLN A 282 1.41 3.18 20.46
N ARG A 283 0.54 2.22 20.78
CA ARG A 283 0.75 0.80 20.41
C ARG A 283 0.78 0.65 18.90
N VAL A 284 -0.14 1.31 18.18
CA VAL A 284 -0.15 1.28 16.70
C VAL A 284 1.09 1.95 16.10
N SER A 285 1.55 3.08 16.65
CA SER A 285 2.83 3.69 16.23
C SER A 285 3.98 2.70 16.38
N GLY A 286 4.06 2.05 17.55
CA GLY A 286 5.09 1.05 17.83
C GLY A 286 5.05 -0.14 16.87
N ILE A 287 3.86 -0.67 16.54
CA ILE A 287 3.69 -1.74 15.55
C ILE A 287 4.17 -1.30 14.17
N LEU A 288 3.82 -0.08 13.74
CA LEU A 288 4.22 0.47 12.45
C LEU A 288 5.74 0.72 12.33
N GLU A 289 6.42 0.91 13.45
CA GLU A 289 7.88 1.12 13.52
C GLU A 289 8.68 -0.19 13.38
N GLN A 290 8.07 -1.34 13.67
CA GLN A 290 8.74 -2.64 13.65
C GLN A 290 9.13 -3.09 12.23
N GLU A 291 10.26 -3.79 12.11
CA GLU A 291 10.67 -4.46 10.88
C GLU A 291 9.93 -5.79 10.67
N ALA A 292 9.57 -6.47 11.76
CA ALA A 292 8.83 -7.72 11.75
C ALA A 292 7.72 -7.66 12.79
N MET A 293 6.48 -7.89 12.34
CA MET A 293 5.28 -7.91 13.17
C MET A 293 4.90 -9.35 13.48
N SER A 294 4.23 -9.57 14.62
CA SER A 294 3.54 -10.84 14.87
C SER A 294 2.29 -10.98 13.99
N ASP A 295 1.83 -12.21 13.77
CA ASP A 295 0.59 -12.48 13.01
C ASP A 295 -0.62 -11.69 13.57
N LEU A 296 -0.71 -11.54 14.90
CA LEU A 296 -1.77 -10.76 15.53
C LEU A 296 -1.63 -9.25 15.26
N GLU A 297 -0.42 -8.70 15.31
CA GLU A 297 -0.17 -7.30 14.98
C GLU A 297 -0.46 -7.02 13.51
N GLU A 298 -0.05 -7.91 12.59
CA GLU A 298 -0.40 -7.83 11.17
C GLU A 298 -1.92 -7.86 10.95
N ARG A 299 -2.62 -8.72 11.68
CA ARG A 299 -4.08 -8.84 11.63
C ARG A 299 -4.78 -7.58 12.12
N ILE A 300 -4.37 -7.04 13.26
CA ILE A 300 -4.88 -5.78 13.82
C ILE A 300 -4.61 -4.63 12.85
N LEU A 301 -3.38 -4.54 12.33
CA LEU A 301 -2.97 -3.46 11.45
C LEU A 301 -3.70 -3.52 10.10
N SER A 302 -3.92 -4.72 9.57
CA SER A 302 -4.72 -4.94 8.36
C SER A 302 -6.16 -4.51 8.54
N ALA A 303 -6.79 -4.87 9.67
CA ALA A 303 -8.16 -4.43 9.98
C ALA A 303 -8.25 -2.90 10.13
N LEU A 304 -7.28 -2.31 10.81
CA LEU A 304 -7.15 -0.88 11.01
C LEU A 304 -6.92 -0.14 9.68
N GLN A 305 -6.11 -0.70 8.79
CA GLN A 305 -5.91 -0.19 7.44
C GLN A 305 -7.22 -0.13 6.66
N TRP A 306 -7.98 -1.22 6.65
CA TRP A 306 -9.28 -1.26 5.97
C TRP A 306 -10.27 -0.27 6.56
N ALA A 307 -10.32 -0.16 7.89
CA ALA A 307 -11.18 0.80 8.57
C ALA A 307 -10.78 2.26 8.28
N GLY A 308 -9.47 2.55 8.21
CA GLY A 308 -8.94 3.87 7.84
C GLY A 308 -9.33 4.30 6.43
N ARG A 309 -9.20 3.39 5.46
CA ARG A 309 -9.66 3.62 4.07
C ARG A 309 -11.16 3.84 3.99
N ALA A 310 -11.92 3.03 4.73
CA ALA A 310 -13.37 3.14 4.80
C ALA A 310 -13.84 4.48 5.38
N SER A 311 -13.07 5.06 6.31
CA SER A 311 -13.37 6.35 6.92
C SER A 311 -13.26 7.53 5.96
N VAL A 312 -12.49 7.39 4.88
CA VAL A 312 -12.26 8.46 3.88
C VAL A 312 -12.95 8.21 2.54
N ASN A 313 -13.61 7.06 2.39
CA ASN A 313 -14.28 6.70 1.14
C ASN A 313 -15.65 7.40 1.04
N GLU A 314 -15.83 8.18 -0.02
CA GLU A 314 -17.05 8.93 -0.31
C GLU A 314 -18.21 8.01 -0.73
N ARG A 315 -17.89 6.87 -1.35
CA ARG A 315 -18.89 5.89 -1.80
C ARG A 315 -19.26 4.99 -0.63
N ARG A 316 -20.50 5.12 -0.17
CA ARG A 316 -21.02 4.44 1.02
C ARG A 316 -20.89 2.93 0.96
N GLU A 317 -21.13 2.34 -0.20
CA GLU A 317 -21.11 0.89 -0.41
C GLU A 317 -19.68 0.37 -0.32
N GLU A 318 -18.73 1.11 -0.90
CA GLU A 318 -17.31 0.78 -0.80
C GLU A 318 -16.80 0.95 0.63
N ALA A 319 -17.16 2.05 1.31
CA ALA A 319 -16.86 2.24 2.73
C ALA A 319 -17.42 1.10 3.59
N PHE A 320 -18.67 0.70 3.34
CA PHE A 320 -19.31 -0.42 4.03
C PHE A 320 -18.55 -1.73 3.82
N LEU A 321 -18.19 -2.04 2.57
CA LEU A 321 -17.41 -3.24 2.24
C LEU A 321 -16.03 -3.21 2.92
N GLN A 322 -15.35 -2.08 2.90
CA GLN A 322 -14.04 -1.93 3.55
C GLN A 322 -14.14 -2.12 5.08
N PHE A 323 -15.14 -1.56 5.76
CA PHE A 323 -15.37 -1.85 7.18
C PHE A 323 -15.70 -3.32 7.44
N ALA A 324 -16.49 -3.95 6.57
CA ALA A 324 -16.81 -5.37 6.68
C ALA A 324 -15.56 -6.25 6.51
N ILE A 325 -14.71 -5.96 5.52
CA ILE A 325 -13.42 -6.64 5.33
C ILE A 325 -12.53 -6.45 6.56
N GLY A 326 -12.45 -5.24 7.11
CA GLY A 326 -11.69 -4.98 8.34
C GLY A 326 -12.16 -5.84 9.51
N LEU A 327 -13.48 -5.98 9.70
CA LEU A 327 -14.05 -6.83 10.75
C LEU A 327 -13.83 -8.33 10.48
N GLU A 328 -13.95 -8.76 9.21
CA GLU A 328 -13.66 -10.14 8.80
C GLU A 328 -12.21 -10.50 9.08
N VAL A 329 -11.26 -9.70 8.60
CA VAL A 329 -9.82 -9.91 8.83
C VAL A 329 -9.52 -9.99 10.32
N LEU A 330 -10.12 -9.12 11.12
CA LEU A 330 -9.87 -9.09 12.57
C LEU A 330 -10.41 -10.30 13.31
N LEU A 331 -11.53 -10.88 12.87
CA LEU A 331 -12.28 -11.88 13.66
C LEU A 331 -12.29 -13.28 13.04
N LEU A 332 -12.01 -13.43 11.75
CA LEU A 332 -12.02 -14.69 11.04
C LEU A 332 -10.60 -15.03 10.55
N ARG A 333 -9.96 -16.01 11.17
CA ARG A 333 -8.69 -16.58 10.69
C ARG A 333 -8.98 -17.69 9.69
N HIS A 334 -8.52 -17.58 8.44
CA HIS A 334 -8.44 -18.64 7.41
C HIS A 334 -9.51 -19.74 7.45
N THR A 335 -10.76 -19.40 7.78
CA THR A 335 -11.84 -20.37 7.91
C THR A 335 -12.72 -20.23 6.69
N GLU A 336 -13.03 -21.32 6.01
CA GLU A 336 -13.90 -21.29 4.82
C GLU A 336 -15.36 -21.63 5.13
N THR A 337 -15.63 -22.15 6.33
CA THR A 337 -16.96 -22.62 6.73
C THR A 337 -17.59 -21.71 7.79
N GLU A 338 -18.92 -21.54 7.67
CA GLU A 338 -19.76 -20.85 8.66
C GLU A 338 -19.32 -19.40 9.02
N LEU A 339 -18.71 -18.70 8.06
CA LEU A 339 -18.17 -17.34 8.21
C LEU A 339 -19.10 -16.40 8.98
N THR A 340 -20.35 -16.31 8.54
CA THR A 340 -21.38 -15.45 9.14
C THR A 340 -21.65 -15.78 10.61
N TYR A 341 -21.72 -17.07 10.95
CA TYR A 341 -22.00 -17.53 12.30
C TYR A 341 -20.82 -17.21 13.22
N ARG A 342 -19.61 -17.64 12.84
CA ARG A 342 -18.37 -17.40 13.59
C ARG A 342 -18.10 -15.92 13.79
N LEU A 343 -18.26 -15.10 12.73
CA LEU A 343 -18.07 -13.66 12.81
C LEU A 343 -19.03 -13.04 13.83
N SER A 344 -20.30 -13.41 13.77
CA SER A 344 -21.32 -12.89 14.68
C SER A 344 -21.06 -13.26 16.13
N LEU A 345 -20.60 -14.49 16.38
CA LEU A 345 -20.32 -14.99 17.72
C LEU A 345 -19.06 -14.33 18.29
N ARG A 346 -17.97 -14.28 17.54
CA ARG A 346 -16.72 -13.64 17.96
C ARG A 346 -16.90 -12.15 18.22
N ALA A 347 -17.60 -11.44 17.34
CA ALA A 347 -17.91 -10.02 17.56
C ALA A 347 -18.73 -9.81 18.84
N ALA A 348 -19.71 -10.68 19.09
CA ALA A 348 -20.54 -10.62 20.30
C ALA A 348 -19.72 -10.80 21.58
N HIS A 349 -18.89 -11.85 21.64
CA HIS A 349 -18.06 -12.13 22.81
C HIS A 349 -16.98 -11.06 23.05
N LEU A 350 -16.38 -10.52 21.98
CA LEU A 350 -15.35 -9.49 22.09
C LEU A 350 -15.91 -8.17 22.65
N LEU A 351 -17.11 -7.78 22.23
CA LEU A 351 -17.66 -6.46 22.52
C LEU A 351 -18.57 -6.42 23.75
N LEU A 352 -19.22 -7.52 24.11
CA LEU A 352 -20.23 -7.57 25.17
C LEU A 352 -19.98 -8.71 26.16
N LYS A 353 -20.33 -8.45 27.43
CA LYS A 353 -20.13 -9.40 28.54
C LYS A 353 -21.38 -10.23 28.83
N ASP A 354 -22.57 -9.64 28.73
CA ASP A 354 -23.84 -10.27 29.07
C ASP A 354 -24.45 -11.04 27.89
N PHE A 355 -25.24 -12.06 28.22
CA PHE A 355 -25.83 -12.97 27.24
C PHE A 355 -26.81 -12.29 26.29
N GLU A 356 -27.75 -11.49 26.82
CA GLU A 356 -28.77 -10.84 26.00
C GLU A 356 -28.15 -9.81 25.03
N GLY A 357 -27.17 -9.04 25.50
CA GLY A 357 -26.35 -8.16 24.67
C GLY A 357 -25.63 -8.93 23.57
N ARG A 358 -24.96 -10.04 23.90
CA ARG A 358 -24.28 -10.90 22.91
C ARG A 358 -25.24 -11.42 21.85
N LYS A 359 -26.43 -11.87 22.26
CA LYS A 359 -27.46 -12.39 21.35
C LYS A 359 -27.96 -11.33 20.38
N ASP A 360 -28.25 -10.13 20.88
CA ASP A 360 -28.69 -8.99 20.07
C ASP A 360 -27.58 -8.51 19.11
N LEU A 361 -26.34 -8.35 19.61
CA LEU A 361 -25.20 -7.97 18.79
C LEU A 361 -24.91 -9.02 17.70
N GLY A 362 -24.97 -10.31 18.04
CA GLY A 362 -24.84 -11.39 17.07
C GLY A 362 -25.88 -11.30 15.96
N LYS A 363 -27.15 -10.97 16.28
CA LYS A 363 -28.19 -10.74 15.27
C LYS A 363 -27.84 -9.56 14.36
N LYS A 364 -27.43 -8.43 14.94
CA LYS A 364 -27.03 -7.22 14.19
C LYS A 364 -25.86 -7.49 13.24
N VAL A 365 -24.84 -8.22 13.69
CA VAL A 365 -23.69 -8.58 12.84
C VAL A 365 -24.12 -9.49 11.69
N ARG A 366 -25.00 -10.47 11.93
CA ARG A 366 -25.55 -11.32 10.85
C ARG A 366 -26.34 -10.52 9.81
N ASP A 367 -27.12 -9.53 10.24
CA ASP A 367 -27.87 -8.67 9.33
C ASP A 367 -26.94 -7.80 8.47
N LEU A 368 -25.87 -7.24 9.06
CA LEU A 368 -24.83 -6.54 8.30
C LEU A 368 -24.13 -7.45 7.28
N TYR A 369 -23.89 -8.71 7.65
CA TYR A 369 -23.27 -9.67 6.74
C TYR A 369 -24.17 -10.02 5.55
N ARG A 370 -25.49 -10.07 5.75
CA ARG A 370 -26.46 -10.19 4.66
C ARG A 370 -26.42 -8.98 3.72
N VAL A 371 -26.26 -7.76 4.26
CA VAL A 371 -26.05 -6.55 3.44
C VAL A 371 -24.77 -6.70 2.61
N ARG A 372 -23.63 -7.05 3.23
CA ARG A 372 -22.35 -7.31 2.54
C ARG A 372 -22.50 -8.32 1.40
N SER A 373 -23.14 -9.45 1.68
CA SER A 373 -23.39 -10.50 0.68
C SER A 373 -24.20 -9.98 -0.51
N ARG A 374 -25.24 -9.16 -0.26
CA ARG A 374 -26.04 -8.57 -1.34
C ARG A 374 -25.26 -7.56 -2.18
N VAL A 375 -24.50 -6.66 -1.54
CA VAL A 375 -23.67 -5.68 -2.25
C VAL A 375 -22.69 -6.39 -3.20
N VAL A 376 -21.99 -7.42 -2.72
CA VAL A 376 -20.99 -8.16 -3.52
C VAL A 376 -21.62 -9.01 -4.64
N HIS A 377 -22.68 -9.76 -4.34
CA HIS A 377 -23.19 -10.77 -5.29
C HIS A 377 -24.35 -10.30 -6.17
N SER A 378 -25.17 -9.37 -5.68
CA SER A 378 -26.32 -8.86 -6.43
C SER A 378 -26.12 -7.47 -7.01
N GLY A 379 -24.98 -6.81 -6.73
CA GLY A 379 -24.69 -5.45 -7.21
C GLY A 379 -25.65 -4.38 -6.67
N THR A 380 -26.48 -4.71 -5.69
CA THR A 380 -27.44 -3.77 -5.10
C THR A 380 -26.71 -2.75 -4.24
N LEU A 381 -26.75 -1.48 -4.63
CA LEU A 381 -26.09 -0.38 -3.92
C LEU A 381 -26.88 0.18 -2.72
N GLN A 382 -27.89 -0.53 -2.22
CA GLN A 382 -28.71 -0.02 -1.12
C GLN A 382 -28.06 -0.29 0.25
N VAL A 383 -27.04 0.50 0.58
CA VAL A 383 -26.50 0.61 1.94
C VAL A 383 -27.13 1.84 2.60
N THR A 384 -27.81 1.66 3.72
CA THR A 384 -28.37 2.80 4.47
C THR A 384 -27.30 3.46 5.35
N ASP A 385 -27.54 4.71 5.76
CA ASP A 385 -26.67 5.38 6.74
C ASP A 385 -26.61 4.62 8.07
N ALA A 386 -27.71 3.97 8.46
CA ALA A 386 -27.77 3.14 9.65
C ALA A 386 -26.89 1.89 9.52
N ASP A 387 -26.87 1.26 8.34
CA ASP A 387 -25.99 0.10 8.07
C ASP A 387 -24.52 0.52 8.12
N LEU A 388 -24.16 1.61 7.44
CA LEU A 388 -22.79 2.14 7.45
C LEU A 388 -22.35 2.53 8.86
N TYR A 389 -23.21 3.21 9.62
CA TYR A 389 -22.90 3.60 10.99
C TYR A 389 -22.66 2.37 11.89
N ARG A 390 -23.50 1.34 11.78
CA ARG A 390 -23.37 0.12 12.60
C ARG A 390 -22.11 -0.66 12.27
N ILE A 391 -21.81 -0.91 10.98
CA ILE A 391 -20.59 -1.65 10.62
C ILE A 391 -19.34 -0.87 11.05
N ARG A 392 -19.32 0.45 10.82
CA ARG A 392 -18.24 1.34 11.29
C ARG A 392 -18.05 1.22 12.80
N TYR A 393 -19.13 1.30 13.56
CA TYR A 393 -19.09 1.22 15.02
C TYR A 393 -18.53 -0.13 15.50
N PHE A 394 -19.02 -1.24 14.97
CA PHE A 394 -18.55 -2.57 15.39
C PHE A 394 -17.09 -2.84 14.99
N THR A 395 -16.69 -2.48 13.76
CA THR A 395 -15.30 -2.63 13.30
C THR A 395 -14.35 -1.82 14.18
N LYS A 396 -14.64 -0.54 14.40
CA LYS A 396 -13.80 0.32 15.25
C LYS A 396 -13.76 -0.15 16.69
N SER A 397 -14.91 -0.54 17.26
CA SER A 397 -14.97 -1.03 18.63
C SER A 397 -14.19 -2.32 18.82
N ALA A 398 -14.18 -3.21 17.81
CA ALA A 398 -13.43 -4.46 17.85
C ALA A 398 -11.92 -4.20 17.77
N ILE A 399 -11.48 -3.34 16.86
CA ILE A 399 -10.07 -2.93 16.74
C ILE A 399 -9.61 -2.30 18.06
N LEU A 400 -10.36 -1.34 18.59
CA LEU A 400 -10.02 -0.67 19.85
C LEU A 400 -10.04 -1.62 21.04
N ALA A 401 -10.97 -2.57 21.09
CA ALA A 401 -10.99 -3.59 22.14
C ALA A 401 -9.70 -4.41 22.15
N LEU A 402 -9.22 -4.87 20.98
CA LEU A 402 -7.97 -5.62 20.90
C LEU A 402 -6.75 -4.75 21.20
N LEU A 403 -6.80 -3.46 20.86
CA LEU A 403 -5.70 -2.53 21.13
C LEU A 403 -5.57 -2.19 22.62
N THR A 404 -6.69 -2.03 23.34
CA THR A 404 -6.69 -1.34 24.64
C THR A 404 -7.26 -2.11 25.82
N LYS A 405 -8.07 -3.16 25.60
CA LYS A 405 -8.71 -3.88 26.71
C LYS A 405 -7.90 -5.13 27.10
N PRO A 406 -7.65 -5.35 28.40
CA PRO A 406 -7.21 -6.65 28.88
C PRO A 406 -8.27 -7.74 28.63
N PRO A 407 -7.88 -8.98 28.32
CA PRO A 407 -6.49 -9.47 28.20
C PRO A 407 -5.83 -9.18 26.84
N PHE A 408 -6.58 -8.64 25.86
CA PHE A 408 -6.12 -8.52 24.46
C PHE A 408 -4.95 -7.56 24.26
N SER A 409 -4.86 -6.52 25.09
CA SER A 409 -3.74 -5.57 25.06
C SER A 409 -2.38 -6.22 25.34
N GLU A 410 -2.38 -7.39 26.00
CA GLU A 410 -1.19 -8.13 26.42
C GLU A 410 -0.87 -9.31 25.50
N MET A 411 -1.82 -9.70 24.63
CA MET A 411 -1.63 -10.79 23.67
C MET A 411 -0.62 -10.40 22.60
N LYS A 412 0.26 -11.34 22.27
CA LYS A 412 1.34 -11.20 21.28
C LYS A 412 1.16 -12.13 20.09
N THR A 413 0.35 -13.18 20.22
CA THR A 413 0.19 -14.17 19.17
C THR A 413 -1.27 -14.33 18.78
N ASP A 414 -1.51 -14.74 17.54
CA ASP A 414 -2.86 -15.01 17.06
C ASP A 414 -3.48 -16.20 17.81
N GLU A 415 -2.67 -17.20 18.16
CA GLU A 415 -3.07 -18.38 18.92
C GLU A 415 -3.66 -18.04 20.30
N GLU A 416 -3.13 -17.04 21.00
CA GLU A 416 -3.69 -16.56 22.28
C GLU A 416 -5.11 -16.01 22.11
N LEU A 417 -5.35 -15.25 21.03
CA LEU A 417 -6.66 -14.70 20.72
C LEU A 417 -7.65 -15.80 20.30
N GLU A 418 -7.20 -16.75 19.49
CA GLU A 418 -8.01 -17.89 19.06
C GLU A 418 -8.40 -18.78 20.25
N HIS A 419 -7.44 -19.10 21.14
CA HIS A 419 -7.70 -19.85 22.35
C HIS A 419 -8.67 -19.11 23.29
N TRP A 420 -8.57 -17.78 23.37
CA TRP A 420 -9.53 -16.98 24.13
C TRP A 420 -10.95 -17.13 23.57
N PHE A 421 -11.14 -17.05 22.25
CA PHE A 421 -12.45 -17.25 21.63
C PHE A 421 -12.99 -18.66 21.87
N GLU A 422 -12.16 -19.69 21.73
CA GLU A 422 -12.54 -21.09 22.00
C GLU A 422 -13.01 -21.26 23.45
N ASN A 423 -12.27 -20.74 24.41
CA ASN A 423 -12.63 -20.79 25.83
C ASN A 423 -13.94 -20.06 26.13
N GLN A 424 -14.22 -18.93 25.46
CA GLN A 424 -15.51 -18.26 25.62
C GLN A 424 -16.68 -19.09 25.07
N MET A 425 -16.47 -19.83 23.98
CA MET A 425 -17.50 -20.70 23.40
C MET A 425 -17.73 -21.96 24.24
N LEU A 426 -16.67 -22.57 24.77
CA LEU A 426 -16.75 -23.75 25.64
C LEU A 426 -17.27 -23.40 27.05
N GLY A 427 -16.88 -22.25 27.60
CA GLY A 427 -17.35 -21.79 28.91
C GLY A 427 -18.84 -21.47 28.94
N GLY A 428 -19.44 -21.09 27.80
CA GLY A 428 -20.89 -20.93 27.66
C GLY A 428 -21.67 -22.24 27.85
N LEU A 429 -21.10 -23.38 27.44
CA LEU A 429 -21.71 -24.71 27.60
C LEU A 429 -21.70 -25.20 29.06
N VAL A 430 -20.72 -24.78 29.87
CA VAL A 430 -20.63 -25.19 31.28
C VAL A 430 -21.63 -24.42 32.15
N ALA A 431 -21.88 -23.14 31.85
CA ALA A 431 -22.84 -22.32 32.58
C ALA A 431 -24.31 -22.77 32.38
N GLU A 432 -24.65 -23.35 31.21
CA GLU A 432 -25.98 -23.93 30.96
C GLU A 432 -26.19 -25.29 31.65
N SER A 433 -25.12 -25.97 32.08
CA SER A 433 -25.21 -27.24 32.82
C SER A 433 -25.37 -27.08 34.34
N GLN A 434 -25.30 -25.84 34.85
CA GLN A 434 -25.42 -25.51 36.27
C GLN A 434 -26.64 -24.64 36.60
N ALA A 435 -27.70 -24.69 35.77
CA ALA A 435 -29.00 -24.19 36.19
C ALA A 435 -29.52 -25.06 37.35
N PRO A 436 -29.82 -24.49 38.54
CA PRO A 436 -30.29 -25.29 39.66
C PRO A 436 -31.66 -25.88 39.32
N THR A 437 -31.76 -27.19 39.47
CA THR A 437 -33.05 -27.86 39.60
C THR A 437 -33.53 -27.54 41.00
N GLU A 438 -34.39 -26.53 41.14
CA GLU A 438 -35.30 -26.37 42.29
C GLU A 438 -36.44 -25.40 41.95
#